data_AF-A0A849CD18-F1
#
_entry.id   AF-A0A849CD18-F1
#
_cell.length_a   1.000
_cell.length_b   1.000
_cell.length_c   1.000
_cell.angle_alpha   90.00
_cell.angle_beta   90.00
_cell.angle_gamma   90.00
#
_symmetry.space_group_name_H-M   'P 1'
#
loop_
_entity.id
_entity.type
_entity.pdbx_description
1 polymer ?
#
loop_
_entity_poly.entity_id
_entity_poly.type
_entity_poly.pdbx_seq_one_letter_code
_entity_poly.pdbx_strand_id
1 'polypeptide(L)'
;MTLSEQALVAARTAAQTAHDRCATARDALARSVDDEAAQLSTAIGQILAEMVGVEAQLAIYDRLITPHRKLSDAYDVAVEKEAILKDKLARKRSLEAELEERDVVLTALNEQLSHIIEQFRLPWARGRAQVDPDRLTPIVDGLPFAQRGGGSRTAVAVAYSLALATYSLENYAGMPGLLIIDSPQKNFGKNDHDQAVALRMYEWISRYLQANARRTGRHADFQVIIVDNHIPDDVRPEIPTIISFSSDTALLEDIPETV
;
A
#
# COMPACT_ATOMS: atom_id res chain seq x y z
N MET A 1 -53.53 26.75 -121.07
CA MET A 1 -53.37 25.88 -119.89
C MET A 1 -54.65 25.13 -119.65
N THR A 2 -54.61 23.81 -119.49
CA THR A 2 -55.79 22.97 -119.22
C THR A 2 -56.11 22.93 -117.71
N LEU A 3 -57.36 22.66 -117.33
CA LEU A 3 -57.81 22.48 -115.94
C LEU A 3 -56.92 21.53 -115.10
N SER A 4 -56.21 20.60 -115.77
CA SER A 4 -55.24 19.68 -115.19
C SER A 4 -53.98 20.39 -114.66
N GLU A 5 -53.45 21.39 -115.36
CA GLU A 5 -52.27 22.14 -114.91
C GLU A 5 -52.55 22.98 -113.66
N GLN A 6 -53.75 23.58 -113.56
CA GLN A 6 -54.14 24.37 -112.39
C GLN A 6 -54.31 23.50 -111.14
N ALA A 7 -54.89 22.31 -111.28
CA ALA A 7 -55.01 21.34 -110.19
C ALA A 7 -53.65 20.82 -109.72
N LEU A 8 -52.70 20.60 -110.65
CA LEU A 8 -51.34 20.16 -110.33
C LEU A 8 -50.54 21.22 -109.58
N VAL A 9 -50.67 22.50 -109.98
CA VAL A 9 -50.05 23.63 -109.30
C VAL A 9 -50.64 23.79 -107.90
N ALA A 10 -51.97 23.75 -107.74
CA ALA A 10 -52.62 23.84 -106.43
C ALA A 10 -52.23 22.70 -105.48
N ALA A 11 -52.13 21.46 -105.99
CA ALA A 11 -51.67 20.31 -105.22
C ALA A 11 -50.20 20.48 -104.79
N ARG A 12 -49.35 21.02 -105.66
CA ARG A 12 -47.94 21.30 -105.35
C ARG A 12 -47.80 22.40 -104.30
N THR A 13 -48.58 23.47 -104.39
CA THR A 13 -48.61 24.54 -103.40
C THR A 13 -49.12 24.04 -102.05
N ALA A 14 -50.17 23.21 -102.04
CA ALA A 14 -50.68 22.59 -100.81
C ALA A 14 -49.67 21.65 -100.16
N ALA A 15 -48.97 20.83 -100.96
CA ALA A 15 -47.89 19.97 -100.47
C ALA A 15 -46.71 20.78 -99.91
N GLN A 16 -46.32 21.87 -100.57
CA GLN A 16 -45.29 22.79 -100.07
C GLN A 16 -45.71 23.42 -98.74
N THR A 17 -46.95 23.91 -98.65
CA THR A 17 -47.48 24.52 -97.43
C THR A 17 -47.57 23.52 -96.27
N ALA A 18 -47.94 22.27 -96.55
CA ALA A 18 -47.96 21.20 -95.56
C ALA A 18 -46.55 20.82 -95.09
N HIS A 19 -45.58 20.81 -96.01
CA HIS A 19 -44.17 20.59 -95.68
C HIS A 19 -43.62 21.69 -94.77
N ASP A 20 -43.86 22.96 -95.12
CA ASP A 20 -43.42 24.12 -94.34
C ASP A 20 -44.07 24.13 -92.95
N ARG A 21 -45.36 23.78 -92.85
CA ARG A 21 -46.06 23.62 -91.56
C ARG A 21 -45.49 22.50 -90.71
N CYS A 22 -45.13 21.37 -91.32
CA CYS A 22 -44.54 20.23 -90.62
C CYS A 22 -43.12 20.57 -90.12
N ALA A 23 -42.32 21.28 -90.92
CA ALA A 23 -41.02 21.79 -90.52
C ALA A 23 -41.16 22.78 -89.35
N THR A 24 -42.10 23.73 -89.44
CA THR A 24 -42.34 24.72 -88.37
C THR A 24 -42.80 24.05 -87.07
N ALA A 25 -43.70 23.06 -87.14
CA ALA A 25 -44.16 22.32 -85.97
C ALA A 25 -43.05 21.48 -85.34
N ARG A 26 -42.17 20.89 -86.16
CA ARG A 26 -41.01 20.14 -85.69
C ARG A 26 -40.00 21.05 -85.00
N ASP A 27 -39.73 22.24 -85.53
CA ASP A 27 -38.83 23.21 -84.93
C ASP A 27 -39.39 23.81 -83.64
N ALA A 28 -40.72 23.97 -83.54
CA ALA A 28 -41.39 24.39 -82.31
C ALA A 28 -41.33 23.31 -81.23
N LEU A 29 -41.55 22.04 -81.60
CA LEU A 29 -41.43 20.91 -80.69
C LEU A 29 -39.99 20.73 -80.20
N ALA A 30 -39.00 20.82 -81.10
CA ALA A 30 -37.58 20.73 -80.73
C ALA A 30 -37.20 21.81 -79.71
N ARG A 31 -37.62 23.06 -79.95
CA ARG A 31 -37.41 24.17 -79.00
C ARG A 31 -38.08 23.93 -77.64
N SER A 32 -39.30 23.40 -77.62
CA SER A 32 -40.00 23.09 -76.37
C SER A 32 -39.30 21.99 -75.57
N VAL A 33 -38.81 20.95 -76.26
CA VAL A 33 -38.07 19.86 -75.64
C VAL A 33 -36.72 20.35 -75.11
N ASP A 34 -36.03 21.21 -75.87
CA ASP A 34 -34.76 21.81 -75.44
C ASP A 34 -34.93 22.72 -74.22
N ASP A 35 -36.02 23.51 -74.16
CA ASP A 35 -36.33 24.37 -73.00
C ASP A 35 -36.65 23.52 -71.75
N GLU A 36 -37.48 22.49 -71.86
CA GLU A 36 -37.77 21.57 -70.74
C GLU A 36 -36.51 20.83 -70.27
N ALA A 37 -35.68 20.36 -71.20
CA ALA A 37 -34.42 19.71 -70.88
C ALA A 37 -33.44 20.68 -70.17
N ALA A 38 -33.39 21.94 -70.59
CA ALA A 38 -32.58 22.98 -69.95
C ALA A 38 -33.08 23.30 -68.53
N GLN A 39 -34.39 23.39 -68.33
CA GLN A 39 -35.00 23.60 -67.01
C GLN A 39 -34.71 22.43 -66.06
N LEU A 40 -34.89 21.18 -66.52
CA LEU A 40 -34.56 19.98 -65.75
C LEU A 40 -33.07 19.91 -65.41
N SER A 41 -32.19 20.20 -66.37
CA SER A 41 -30.74 20.24 -66.16
C SER A 41 -30.36 21.28 -65.09
N THR A 42 -31.00 22.45 -65.12
CA THR A 42 -30.79 23.51 -64.13
C THR A 42 -31.27 23.08 -62.74
N ALA A 43 -32.45 22.48 -62.64
CA ALA A 43 -33.00 21.98 -61.37
C ALA A 43 -32.13 20.86 -60.78
N ILE A 44 -31.67 19.91 -61.61
CA ILE A 44 -30.72 18.87 -61.19
C ILE A 44 -29.41 19.51 -60.70
N GLY A 45 -28.90 20.51 -61.41
CA GLY A 45 -27.71 21.26 -61.00
C GLY A 45 -27.86 21.94 -59.63
N GLN A 46 -29.03 22.52 -59.35
CA GLN A 46 -29.33 23.14 -58.05
C GLN A 46 -29.39 22.11 -56.93
N ILE A 47 -30.09 21.00 -57.13
CA ILE A 47 -30.19 19.92 -56.14
C ILE A 47 -28.81 19.33 -55.85
N LEU A 48 -27.98 19.11 -56.87
CA LEU A 48 -26.61 18.63 -56.68
C LEU A 48 -25.76 19.63 -55.88
N ALA A 49 -25.91 20.93 -56.14
CA ALA A 49 -25.20 21.95 -55.38
C ALA A 49 -25.64 21.99 -53.91
N GLU A 50 -26.93 21.82 -53.63
CA GLU A 50 -27.45 21.71 -52.26
C GLU A 50 -26.93 20.45 -51.56
N MET A 51 -26.93 19.30 -52.23
CA MET A 51 -26.37 18.06 -51.68
C MET A 51 -24.90 18.21 -51.30
N VAL A 52 -24.08 18.82 -52.17
CA VAL A 52 -22.68 19.11 -51.89
C VAL A 52 -22.55 20.07 -50.69
N GLY A 53 -23.45 21.05 -50.58
CA GLY A 53 -23.49 21.95 -49.42
C GLY A 53 -23.80 21.24 -48.10
N VAL A 54 -24.75 20.30 -48.10
CA VAL A 54 -25.12 19.50 -46.92
C VAL A 54 -23.98 18.54 -46.53
N GLU A 55 -23.33 17.90 -47.49
CA GLU A 55 -22.15 17.05 -47.24
C GLU A 55 -21.00 17.85 -46.62
N ALA A 56 -20.75 19.07 -47.10
CA ALA A 56 -19.75 19.96 -46.52
C ALA A 56 -20.09 20.34 -45.06
N GLN A 57 -21.37 20.59 -44.75
CA GLN A 57 -21.81 20.86 -43.38
C GLN A 57 -21.64 19.64 -42.47
N LEU A 58 -21.99 18.45 -42.93
CA LEU A 58 -21.78 17.19 -42.19
C LEU A 58 -20.30 16.97 -41.86
N ALA A 59 -19.40 17.24 -42.82
CA ALA A 59 -17.96 17.14 -42.59
C ALA A 59 -17.46 18.10 -41.50
N ILE A 60 -18.07 19.28 -41.37
CA ILE A 60 -17.78 20.23 -40.28
C ILE A 60 -18.25 19.67 -38.93
N TYR A 61 -19.47 19.12 -38.87
CA TYR A 61 -19.99 18.52 -37.64
C TYR A 61 -19.16 17.30 -37.18
N ASP A 62 -18.72 16.44 -38.10
CA ASP A 62 -17.86 15.30 -37.78
C ASP A 62 -16.51 15.72 -37.22
N ARG A 63 -15.94 16.81 -37.74
CA ARG A 63 -14.72 17.44 -37.19
C ARG A 63 -14.91 17.97 -35.77
N LEU A 64 -16.12 18.33 -35.36
CA LEU A 64 -16.41 18.81 -34.01
C LEU A 64 -16.74 17.68 -33.02
N ILE A 65 -17.44 16.64 -33.46
CA ILE A 65 -17.87 15.52 -32.62
C ILE A 65 -16.69 14.62 -32.26
N THR A 66 -15.80 14.37 -33.21
CA THR A 66 -14.69 13.41 -33.01
C THR A 66 -13.75 13.83 -31.87
N PRO A 67 -13.30 15.10 -31.78
CA PRO A 67 -12.52 15.58 -30.63
C PRO A 67 -13.31 15.55 -29.32
N HIS A 68 -14.61 15.87 -29.33
CA HIS A 68 -15.44 15.83 -28.13
C HIS A 68 -15.57 14.43 -27.54
N ARG A 69 -15.77 13.41 -28.39
CA ARG A 69 -15.78 12.01 -27.95
C ARG A 69 -14.44 11.60 -27.35
N LYS A 70 -13.34 11.91 -28.04
CA LYS A 70 -11.99 11.63 -27.53
C LYS A 70 -11.71 12.31 -26.19
N LEU A 71 -12.20 13.54 -26.00
CA LEU A 71 -12.06 14.26 -24.74
C LEU A 71 -12.90 13.61 -23.62
N SER A 72 -14.12 13.18 -23.92
CA SER A 72 -14.97 12.45 -22.99
C SER A 72 -14.32 11.14 -22.55
N ASP A 73 -13.84 10.33 -23.50
CA ASP A 73 -13.16 9.07 -23.20
C ASP A 73 -11.89 9.30 -22.36
N ALA A 74 -11.12 10.35 -22.68
CA ALA A 74 -9.93 10.71 -21.93
C ALA A 74 -10.27 11.20 -20.50
N TYR A 75 -11.40 11.88 -20.33
CA TYR A 75 -11.89 12.31 -19.03
C TYR A 75 -12.28 11.12 -18.17
N ASP A 76 -13.02 10.15 -18.71
CA ASP A 76 -13.42 8.95 -17.98
C ASP A 76 -12.20 8.14 -17.51
N VAL A 77 -11.20 7.97 -18.39
CA VAL A 77 -9.92 7.34 -18.05
C VAL A 77 -9.15 8.15 -16.99
N ALA A 78 -9.20 9.49 -17.04
CA ALA A 78 -8.55 10.34 -16.05
C ALA A 78 -9.20 10.19 -14.66
N VAL A 79 -10.53 10.16 -14.61
CA VAL A 79 -11.30 9.95 -13.37
C VAL A 79 -10.98 8.59 -12.75
N GLU A 80 -10.93 7.52 -13.56
CA GLU A 80 -10.56 6.20 -13.07
C GLU A 80 -9.13 6.17 -12.51
N LYS A 81 -8.18 6.78 -13.23
CA LYS A 81 -6.78 6.88 -12.77
C LYS A 81 -6.66 7.70 -11.49
N GLU A 82 -7.41 8.77 -11.35
CA GLU A 82 -7.42 9.58 -10.12
C GLU A 82 -7.92 8.76 -8.92
N ALA A 83 -8.97 7.96 -9.10
CA ALA A 83 -9.48 7.08 -8.04
C ALA A 83 -8.42 6.04 -7.61
N ILE A 84 -7.75 5.41 -8.58
CA ILE A 84 -6.66 4.46 -8.30
C ILE A 84 -5.49 5.13 -7.57
N LEU A 85 -5.11 6.35 -7.98
CA LEU A 85 -4.02 7.09 -7.34
C LEU A 85 -4.37 7.47 -5.90
N LYS A 86 -5.61 7.89 -5.64
CA LYS A 86 -6.08 8.18 -4.28
C LYS A 86 -6.02 6.96 -3.37
N ASP A 87 -6.46 5.80 -3.87
CA ASP A 87 -6.38 4.54 -3.12
C ASP A 87 -4.93 4.15 -2.81
N LYS A 88 -4.05 4.20 -3.82
CA LYS A 88 -2.61 3.92 -3.64
C LYS A 88 -1.96 4.87 -2.62
N LEU A 89 -2.33 6.16 -2.65
CA LEU A 89 -1.80 7.14 -1.70
C LEU A 89 -2.30 6.87 -0.28
N ALA A 90 -3.57 6.49 -0.10
CA ALA A 90 -4.12 6.11 1.18
C ALA A 90 -3.40 4.86 1.74
N ARG A 91 -3.21 3.82 0.91
CA ARG A 91 -2.46 2.62 1.26
C ARG A 91 -1.02 2.93 1.66
N LYS A 92 -0.35 3.80 0.90
CA LYS A 92 1.01 4.23 1.21
C LYS A 92 1.07 4.92 2.58
N ARG A 93 0.15 5.86 2.86
CA ARG A 93 0.09 6.56 4.15
C ARG A 93 -0.15 5.61 5.33
N SER A 94 -1.03 4.62 5.18
CA SER A 94 -1.26 3.65 6.26
C SER A 94 -0.01 2.81 6.54
N LEU A 95 0.74 2.42 5.51
CA LEU A 95 1.99 1.68 5.67
C LEU A 95 3.09 2.54 6.27
N GLU A 96 3.20 3.81 5.87
CA GLU A 96 4.14 4.76 6.45
C GLU A 96 3.87 4.98 7.95
N ALA A 97 2.59 5.11 8.33
CA ALA A 97 2.20 5.24 9.74
C ALA A 97 2.54 3.97 10.56
N GLU A 98 2.29 2.78 10.02
CA GLU A 98 2.63 1.50 10.67
C GLU A 98 4.15 1.32 10.82
N LEU A 99 4.93 1.76 9.81
CA LEU A 99 6.39 1.75 9.88
C LEU A 99 6.92 2.75 10.91
N GLU A 100 6.34 3.95 10.96
CA GLU A 100 6.70 4.97 11.95
C GLU A 100 6.43 4.46 13.38
N GLU A 101 5.28 3.81 13.61
CA GLU A 101 4.97 3.16 14.87
C GLU A 101 5.98 2.05 15.22
N ARG A 102 6.35 1.22 14.23
CA ARG A 102 7.36 0.16 14.42
C ARG A 102 8.74 0.74 14.77
N ASP A 103 9.15 1.82 14.12
CA ASP A 103 10.45 2.44 14.36
C ASP A 103 10.51 3.08 15.75
N VAL A 104 9.40 3.65 16.23
CA VAL A 104 9.28 4.14 17.61
C VAL A 104 9.45 3.00 18.62
N VAL A 105 8.74 1.88 18.41
CA VAL A 105 8.83 0.69 19.27
C VAL A 105 10.25 0.13 19.28
N LEU A 106 10.88 -0.03 18.11
CA LEU A 106 12.24 -0.55 17.99
C LEU A 106 13.26 0.38 18.65
N THR A 107 13.09 1.70 18.52
CA THR A 107 13.97 2.67 19.17
C THR A 107 13.92 2.52 20.69
N ALA A 108 12.72 2.47 21.27
CA ALA A 108 12.55 2.27 22.70
C ALA A 108 13.11 0.91 23.17
N LEU A 109 12.89 -0.16 22.41
CA LEU A 109 13.47 -1.48 22.71
C LEU A 109 15.00 -1.47 22.64
N ASN A 110 15.59 -0.77 21.68
CA ASN A 110 17.05 -0.64 21.54
C ASN A 110 17.66 0.10 22.73
N GLU A 111 17.02 1.18 23.19
CA GLU A 111 17.43 1.93 24.37
C GLU A 111 17.39 1.05 25.62
N GLN A 112 16.27 0.35 25.85
CA GLN A 112 16.11 -0.54 26.99
C GLN A 112 17.12 -1.70 26.95
N LEU A 113 17.28 -2.35 25.79
CA LEU A 113 18.23 -3.45 25.63
C LEU A 113 19.68 -2.98 25.84
N SER A 114 20.08 -1.84 25.27
CA SER A 114 21.41 -1.26 25.48
C SER A 114 21.65 -0.99 26.96
N HIS A 115 20.69 -0.36 27.63
CA HIS A 115 20.81 -0.05 29.04
C HIS A 115 21.02 -1.31 29.89
N ILE A 116 20.25 -2.38 29.66
CA ILE A 116 20.38 -3.63 30.41
C ILE A 116 21.74 -4.29 30.14
N ILE A 117 22.15 -4.37 28.88
CA ILE A 117 23.42 -4.99 28.48
C ILE A 117 24.63 -4.24 29.07
N GLU A 118 24.57 -2.91 29.13
CA GLU A 118 25.58 -2.09 29.81
C GLU A 118 25.66 -2.39 31.30
N GLN A 119 24.51 -2.54 31.98
CA GLN A 119 24.47 -2.90 33.40
C GLN A 119 25.01 -4.32 33.65
N PHE A 120 24.77 -5.26 32.74
CA PHE A 120 25.31 -6.61 32.84
C PHE A 120 26.83 -6.65 32.66
N ARG A 121 27.43 -5.61 32.06
CA ARG A 121 28.88 -5.50 31.77
C ARG A 121 29.43 -6.81 31.21
N LEU A 122 28.86 -7.25 30.09
CA LEU A 122 29.24 -8.51 29.48
C LEU A 122 30.75 -8.51 29.15
N PRO A 123 31.48 -9.59 29.49
CA PRO A 123 32.87 -9.72 29.12
C PRO A 123 33.03 -9.53 27.60
N TRP A 124 34.04 -8.77 27.20
CA TRP A 124 34.40 -8.54 25.78
C TRP A 124 33.33 -7.80 24.96
N ALA A 125 32.29 -7.27 25.59
CA ALA A 125 31.29 -6.41 24.97
C ALA A 125 31.55 -4.93 25.35
N ARG A 126 31.35 -4.01 24.42
CA ARG A 126 31.39 -2.56 24.65
C ARG A 126 30.03 -2.02 25.10
N GLY A 127 28.99 -2.84 25.10
CA GLY A 127 27.66 -2.49 25.60
C GLY A 127 26.66 -2.05 24.53
N ARG A 128 27.08 -1.91 23.27
CA ARG A 128 26.19 -1.48 22.18
C ARG A 128 25.22 -2.62 21.84
N ALA A 129 23.93 -2.44 22.08
CA ALA A 129 22.93 -3.46 21.79
C ALA A 129 21.76 -2.90 20.99
N GLN A 130 21.25 -3.69 20.04
CA GLN A 130 20.09 -3.33 19.26
C GLN A 130 19.33 -4.59 18.85
N VAL A 131 18.06 -4.45 18.54
CA VAL A 131 17.21 -5.46 17.94
C VAL A 131 17.39 -5.38 16.44
N ASP A 132 17.65 -6.52 15.81
CA ASP A 132 17.61 -6.66 14.35
C ASP A 132 16.18 -6.32 13.86
N PRO A 133 16.00 -5.30 13.01
CA PRO A 133 14.66 -4.86 12.59
C PRO A 133 13.93 -5.91 11.73
N ASP A 134 14.65 -6.81 11.07
CA ASP A 134 14.06 -7.83 10.19
C ASP A 134 13.84 -9.14 10.94
N ARG A 135 14.77 -9.51 11.83
CA ARG A 135 14.73 -10.79 12.55
C ARG A 135 14.15 -10.72 13.95
N LEU A 136 14.02 -9.52 14.51
CA LEU A 136 13.59 -9.27 15.89
C LEU A 136 14.41 -10.07 16.91
N THR A 137 15.72 -10.13 16.67
CA THR A 137 16.68 -10.82 17.55
C THR A 137 17.76 -9.84 18.01
N PRO A 138 18.31 -10.01 19.22
CA PRO A 138 19.31 -9.09 19.74
C PRO A 138 20.65 -9.21 18.99
N ILE A 139 21.25 -8.07 18.68
CA ILE A 139 22.60 -7.88 18.18
C ILE A 139 23.34 -7.08 19.25
N VAL A 140 24.49 -7.59 19.69
CA VAL A 140 25.34 -6.86 20.65
C VAL A 140 26.73 -6.71 20.02
N ASP A 141 27.26 -5.49 19.99
CA ASP A 141 28.53 -5.13 19.35
C ASP A 141 28.71 -5.62 17.90
N GLY A 142 27.61 -5.63 17.14
CA GLY A 142 27.60 -6.12 15.75
C GLY A 142 27.64 -7.64 15.62
N LEU A 143 27.67 -8.39 16.73
CA LEU A 143 27.64 -9.85 16.72
C LEU A 143 26.20 -10.36 16.92
N PRO A 144 25.64 -11.13 15.96
CA PRO A 144 24.32 -11.73 16.09
C PRO A 144 24.22 -12.71 17.27
N PHE A 145 23.04 -12.79 17.87
CA PHE A 145 22.73 -13.71 18.99
C PHE A 145 23.27 -15.14 18.80
N ALA A 146 23.04 -15.73 17.63
CA ALA A 146 23.43 -17.11 17.32
C ALA A 146 24.95 -17.37 17.32
N GLN A 147 25.77 -16.32 17.17
CA GLN A 147 27.23 -16.43 17.09
C GLN A 147 27.92 -16.26 18.46
N ARG A 148 27.15 -16.02 19.53
CA ARG A 148 27.68 -15.84 20.90
C ARG A 148 27.92 -17.18 21.60
N GLY A 149 28.96 -17.24 22.43
CA GLY A 149 29.21 -18.37 23.34
C GLY A 149 28.14 -18.52 24.43
N GLY A 150 28.04 -19.69 25.05
CA GLY A 150 26.93 -20.10 25.94
C GLY A 150 26.55 -19.08 27.02
N GLY A 151 27.49 -18.66 27.87
CA GLY A 151 27.23 -17.70 28.95
C GLY A 151 26.80 -16.32 28.44
N SER A 152 27.52 -15.76 27.46
CA SER A 152 27.16 -14.48 26.84
C SER A 152 25.79 -14.55 26.15
N ARG A 153 25.47 -15.68 25.49
CA ARG A 153 24.18 -15.90 24.84
C ARG A 153 23.05 -15.91 25.87
N THR A 154 23.22 -16.60 27.00
CA THR A 154 22.21 -16.61 28.07
C THR A 154 21.99 -15.23 28.66
N ALA A 155 23.06 -14.48 28.96
CA ALA A 155 22.92 -13.13 29.49
C ALA A 155 22.20 -12.19 28.50
N VAL A 156 22.50 -12.28 27.21
CA VAL A 156 21.80 -11.51 26.16
C VAL A 156 20.34 -11.93 26.02
N ALA A 157 20.03 -13.22 26.14
CA ALA A 157 18.65 -13.72 26.09
C ALA A 157 17.83 -13.15 27.27
N VAL A 158 18.37 -13.22 28.48
CA VAL A 158 17.72 -12.66 29.67
C VAL A 158 17.53 -11.15 29.53
N ALA A 159 18.56 -10.42 29.10
CA ALA A 159 18.47 -8.99 28.86
C ALA A 159 17.38 -8.63 27.83
N TYR A 160 17.28 -9.41 26.74
CA TYR A 160 16.25 -9.21 25.72
C TYR A 160 14.84 -9.48 26.25
N SER A 161 14.64 -10.56 27.00
CA SER A 161 13.35 -10.84 27.65
C SER A 161 12.95 -9.75 28.65
N LEU A 162 13.91 -9.23 29.41
CA LEU A 162 13.68 -8.13 30.36
C LEU A 162 13.37 -6.81 29.64
N ALA A 163 14.03 -6.51 28.52
CA ALA A 163 13.73 -5.32 27.72
C ALA A 163 12.29 -5.35 27.17
N LEU A 164 11.88 -6.50 26.62
CA LEU A 164 10.52 -6.72 26.13
C LEU A 164 9.47 -6.59 27.24
N ALA A 165 9.74 -7.18 28.39
CA ALA A 165 8.82 -7.11 29.53
C ALA A 165 8.73 -5.67 30.08
N THR A 166 9.86 -4.99 30.22
CA THR A 166 9.95 -3.59 30.68
C THR A 166 9.19 -2.65 29.77
N TYR A 167 9.47 -2.73 28.46
CA TYR A 167 8.76 -1.95 27.45
C TYR A 167 7.24 -2.15 27.54
N SER A 168 6.82 -3.40 27.75
CA SER A 168 5.41 -3.75 27.82
C SER A 168 4.68 -3.15 29.01
N LEU A 169 5.35 -3.10 30.15
CA LEU A 169 4.81 -2.53 31.38
C LEU A 169 4.69 -1.02 31.29
N GLU A 170 5.71 -0.37 30.72
CA GLU A 170 5.74 1.08 30.59
C GLU A 170 4.72 1.58 29.55
N ASN A 171 4.44 0.80 28.51
CA ASN A 171 3.60 1.21 27.38
C ASN A 171 2.24 0.49 27.32
N TYR A 172 1.87 -0.29 28.35
CA TYR A 172 0.61 -1.07 28.40
C TYR A 172 0.37 -1.94 27.15
N ALA A 173 1.44 -2.53 26.60
CA ALA A 173 1.43 -3.16 25.27
C ALA A 173 0.71 -4.53 25.21
N GLY A 174 -0.20 -4.85 26.13
CA GLY A 174 -0.98 -6.10 26.14
C GLY A 174 -0.16 -7.40 26.32
N MET A 175 1.11 -7.29 26.69
CA MET A 175 2.05 -8.40 26.87
C MET A 175 1.97 -8.99 28.30
N PRO A 176 2.48 -10.22 28.53
CA PRO A 176 2.24 -10.94 29.77
C PRO A 176 2.88 -10.23 30.97
N GLY A 177 2.08 -9.98 32.00
CA GLY A 177 2.51 -9.51 33.33
C GLY A 177 3.33 -10.55 34.13
N LEU A 178 3.93 -11.53 33.45
CA LEU A 178 4.67 -12.63 34.06
C LEU A 178 5.88 -12.99 33.20
N LEU A 179 7.06 -13.02 33.80
CA LEU A 179 8.29 -13.52 33.21
C LEU A 179 8.86 -14.65 34.08
N ILE A 180 9.05 -15.83 33.50
CA ILE A 180 9.70 -16.96 34.15
C ILE A 180 11.08 -17.16 33.51
N ILE A 181 12.12 -17.15 34.35
CA ILE A 181 13.50 -17.38 33.94
C ILE A 181 13.95 -18.69 34.58
N ASP A 182 14.11 -19.73 33.76
CA ASP A 182 14.59 -21.04 34.20
C ASP A 182 16.11 -21.14 34.06
N SER A 183 16.77 -21.38 35.19
CA SER A 183 18.18 -21.69 35.34
C SER A 183 19.10 -20.72 34.59
N PRO A 184 19.01 -19.39 34.81
CA PRO A 184 19.76 -18.41 34.06
C PRO A 184 21.28 -18.57 34.23
N GLN A 185 21.73 -19.25 35.29
CA GLN A 185 23.14 -19.52 35.52
C GLN A 185 23.68 -20.82 34.92
N LYS A 186 22.84 -21.68 34.33
CA LYS A 186 23.26 -23.00 33.84
C LYS A 186 24.41 -22.96 32.83
N ASN A 187 24.47 -21.89 32.02
CA ASN A 187 25.50 -21.71 30.99
C ASN A 187 26.65 -20.78 31.42
N PHE A 188 26.62 -20.27 32.65
CA PHE A 188 27.74 -19.53 33.24
C PHE A 188 28.76 -20.50 33.82
N GLY A 189 30.04 -20.23 33.59
CA GLY A 189 31.11 -20.96 34.22
C GLY A 189 31.27 -20.60 35.70
N LYS A 190 32.19 -21.30 36.38
CA LYS A 190 32.61 -20.99 37.75
C LYS A 190 33.74 -19.95 37.82
N ASN A 191 34.06 -19.30 36.71
CA ASN A 191 35.09 -18.26 36.69
C ASN A 191 34.53 -16.94 37.24
N ASP A 192 35.42 -16.08 37.75
CA ASP A 192 35.03 -14.81 38.38
C ASP A 192 34.21 -13.89 37.45
N HIS A 193 34.46 -13.95 36.15
CA HIS A 193 33.78 -13.10 35.17
C HIS A 193 32.30 -13.49 35.01
N ASP A 194 32.03 -14.78 34.84
CA ASP A 194 30.69 -15.33 34.66
C ASP A 194 29.86 -15.19 35.94
N GLN A 195 30.47 -15.40 37.11
CA GLN A 195 29.83 -15.18 38.41
C GLN A 195 29.49 -13.71 38.62
N ALA A 196 30.37 -12.79 38.24
CA ALA A 196 30.10 -11.37 38.32
C ALA A 196 28.98 -10.92 37.35
N VAL A 197 28.85 -11.55 36.18
CA VAL A 197 27.71 -11.31 35.28
C VAL A 197 26.41 -11.79 35.91
N ALA A 198 26.41 -12.99 36.47
CA ALA A 198 25.25 -13.53 37.18
C ALA A 198 24.81 -12.60 38.31
N LEU A 199 25.74 -12.18 39.17
CA LEU A 199 25.47 -11.21 40.25
C LEU A 199 24.81 -9.94 39.71
N ARG A 200 25.40 -9.29 38.70
CA ARG A 200 24.86 -8.05 38.12
C ARG A 200 23.49 -8.24 37.48
N MET A 201 23.21 -9.41 36.91
CA MET A 201 21.89 -9.74 36.38
C MET A 201 20.85 -9.82 37.51
N TYR A 202 21.15 -10.51 38.60
CA TYR A 202 20.27 -10.58 39.77
C TYR A 202 20.06 -9.19 40.41
N GLU A 203 21.14 -8.41 40.58
CA GLU A 203 21.06 -7.03 41.07
C GLU A 203 20.17 -6.15 40.18
N TRP A 204 20.31 -6.26 38.85
CA TRP A 204 19.51 -5.47 37.93
C TRP A 204 18.02 -5.81 38.08
N ILE A 205 17.68 -7.10 38.12
CA ILE A 205 16.29 -7.56 38.27
C ILE A 205 15.71 -7.06 39.59
N SER A 206 16.44 -7.25 40.71
CA SER A 206 16.04 -6.77 42.04
C SER A 206 15.80 -5.24 42.03
N ARG A 207 16.78 -4.47 41.57
CA ARG A 207 16.71 -3.00 41.53
C ARG A 207 15.56 -2.51 40.64
N TYR A 208 15.37 -3.12 39.49
CA TYR A 208 14.30 -2.76 38.56
C TYR A 208 12.92 -3.00 39.18
N LEU A 209 12.70 -4.18 39.78
CA LEU A 209 11.44 -4.51 40.47
C LEU A 209 11.15 -3.55 41.63
N GLN A 210 12.15 -3.25 42.45
CA GLN A 210 12.02 -2.31 43.56
C GLN A 210 11.75 -0.87 43.09
N ALA A 211 12.41 -0.43 42.00
CA ALA A 211 12.21 0.91 41.45
C ALA A 211 10.79 1.06 40.87
N ASN A 212 10.30 0.04 40.15
CA ASN A 212 8.96 0.07 39.59
C ASN A 212 7.87 0.00 40.65
N ALA A 213 8.04 -0.84 41.66
CA ALA A 213 7.15 -0.88 42.81
C ALA A 213 6.91 0.50 43.45
N ARG A 214 7.99 1.28 43.61
CA ARG A 214 7.93 2.64 44.16
C ARG A 214 7.27 3.64 43.22
N ARG A 215 7.39 3.46 41.90
CA ARG A 215 6.87 4.38 40.88
C ARG A 215 5.40 4.20 40.60
N THR A 216 4.93 2.95 40.52
CA THR A 216 3.55 2.65 40.09
C THR A 216 2.60 2.45 41.27
N GLY A 217 3.11 2.26 42.49
CA GLY A 217 2.31 1.83 43.65
C GLY A 217 1.64 0.47 43.44
N ARG A 218 1.95 -0.21 42.34
CA ARG A 218 1.39 -1.48 41.90
C ARG A 218 2.53 -2.46 41.73
N HIS A 219 2.82 -3.20 42.79
CA HIS A 219 3.51 -4.48 42.67
C HIS A 219 2.74 -5.50 41.80
N ALA A 220 1.48 -5.22 41.46
CA ALA A 220 0.52 -6.18 40.92
C ALA A 220 0.56 -6.40 39.39
N ASP A 221 1.16 -5.51 38.60
CA ASP A 221 1.04 -5.59 37.13
C ASP A 221 2.19 -6.40 36.47
N PHE A 222 3.21 -6.81 37.24
CA PHE A 222 4.32 -7.64 36.75
C PHE A 222 4.93 -8.56 37.81
N GLN A 223 5.04 -9.85 37.49
CA GLN A 223 5.72 -10.85 38.30
C GLN A 223 6.93 -11.41 37.55
N VAL A 224 8.06 -11.52 38.24
CA VAL A 224 9.23 -12.25 37.75
C VAL A 224 9.47 -13.45 38.66
N ILE A 225 9.54 -14.64 38.08
CA ILE A 225 9.90 -15.87 38.77
C ILE A 225 11.23 -16.34 38.21
N ILE A 226 12.22 -16.46 39.09
CA ILE A 226 13.53 -17.03 38.72
C ILE A 226 13.65 -18.37 39.41
N VAL A 227 13.88 -19.41 38.61
CA VAL A 227 14.14 -20.77 39.10
C VAL A 227 15.63 -21.02 38.92
N ASP A 228 16.38 -21.17 40.01
CA ASP A 228 17.82 -21.40 39.93
C ASP A 228 18.30 -22.23 41.13
N ASN A 229 19.40 -22.95 40.94
CA ASN A 229 20.02 -23.75 42.00
C ASN A 229 20.90 -22.92 42.94
N HIS A 230 21.24 -21.71 42.53
CA HIS A 230 22.07 -20.80 43.31
C HIS A 230 21.57 -19.37 43.14
N ILE A 231 21.45 -18.64 44.25
CA ILE A 231 21.17 -17.20 44.27
C ILE A 231 22.40 -16.55 44.91
N PRO A 232 23.03 -15.53 44.27
CA PRO A 232 24.16 -14.84 44.86
C PRO A 232 23.83 -14.26 46.24
N ASP A 233 24.70 -14.51 47.23
CA ASP A 233 24.46 -14.13 48.64
C ASP A 233 24.25 -12.62 48.82
N ASP A 234 24.93 -11.80 48.01
CA ASP A 234 24.85 -10.33 48.07
C ASP A 234 23.45 -9.80 47.70
N VAL A 235 22.74 -10.47 46.79
CA VAL A 235 21.41 -10.03 46.32
C VAL A 235 20.29 -10.72 47.11
N ARG A 236 20.58 -11.84 47.77
CA ARG A 236 19.60 -12.62 48.53
C ARG A 236 18.73 -11.79 49.50
N PRO A 237 19.27 -10.81 50.25
CA PRO A 237 18.46 -9.97 51.15
C PRO A 237 17.49 -9.03 50.44
N GLU A 238 17.70 -8.75 49.15
CA GLU A 238 16.87 -7.84 48.36
C GLU A 238 15.68 -8.54 47.68
N ILE A 239 15.66 -9.87 47.70
CA ILE A 239 14.62 -10.67 47.07
C ILE A 239 13.49 -10.88 48.08
N PRO A 240 12.27 -10.41 47.79
CA PRO A 240 11.16 -10.42 48.75
C PRO A 240 10.68 -11.83 49.09
N THR A 241 10.73 -12.75 48.13
CA THR A 241 10.24 -14.13 48.28
C THR A 241 11.24 -15.11 47.69
N ILE A 242 11.71 -16.04 48.53
CA ILE A 242 12.57 -17.15 48.12
C ILE A 242 11.89 -18.44 48.53
N ILE A 243 11.55 -19.28 47.55
CA ILE A 243 10.99 -20.61 47.76
C ILE A 243 12.10 -21.62 47.46
N SER A 244 12.43 -22.46 48.45
CA SER A 244 13.50 -23.46 48.32
C SER A 244 12.90 -24.85 48.18
N PHE A 245 13.34 -25.58 47.16
CA PHE A 245 12.96 -26.97 46.94
C PHE A 245 14.14 -27.89 47.30
N SER A 246 13.86 -28.96 48.02
CA SER A 246 14.84 -30.01 48.32
C SER A 246 14.22 -31.39 48.08
N SER A 247 15.01 -32.46 48.13
CA SER A 247 14.49 -33.83 48.09
C SER A 247 13.44 -34.10 49.17
N ASP A 248 13.51 -33.35 50.27
CA ASP A 248 12.72 -33.55 51.47
C ASP A 248 11.54 -32.55 51.56
N THR A 249 11.55 -31.51 50.71
CA THR A 249 10.50 -30.49 50.56
C THR A 249 10.15 -30.35 49.08
N ALA A 250 9.51 -31.39 48.53
CA ALA A 250 9.18 -31.49 47.10
C ALA A 250 7.87 -30.79 46.70
N LEU A 251 7.09 -30.31 47.67
CA LEU A 251 5.80 -29.64 47.46
C LEU A 251 5.86 -28.18 47.95
N LEU A 252 5.12 -27.30 47.25
CA LEU A 252 4.85 -25.93 47.64
C LEU A 252 3.94 -25.91 48.90
N GLU A 253 4.50 -26.25 50.05
CA GLU A 253 3.75 -26.28 51.31
C GLU A 253 3.73 -24.91 52.00
N ASP A 254 4.73 -24.07 51.75
CA ASP A 254 4.89 -22.74 52.33
C ASP A 254 4.79 -21.65 51.26
N ILE A 255 3.61 -21.47 50.66
CA ILE A 255 3.34 -20.24 49.90
C ILE A 255 2.99 -19.16 50.93
N PRO A 256 3.82 -18.11 51.12
CA PRO A 256 3.46 -17.02 52.00
C PRO A 256 2.15 -16.41 51.50
N GLU A 257 1.14 -16.29 52.39
CA GLU A 257 -0.06 -15.51 52.11
C GLU A 257 0.39 -14.08 51.77
N THR A 258 0.23 -13.68 50.50
CA THR A 258 0.71 -12.40 50.00
C THR A 258 0.02 -11.23 50.70
N VAL A 259 0.82 -10.20 51.05
CA VAL A 259 0.36 -8.84 51.40
C VAL A 259 0.03 -8.06 50.14
#